data_AF-A0A7W8S296-F1
#
_entry.id   AF-A0A7W8S296-F1
#
_cell.length_a   1.000
_cell.length_b   1.000
_cell.length_c   1.000
_cell.angle_alpha   90.00
_cell.angle_beta   90.00
_cell.angle_gamma   90.00
#
_symmetry.space_group_name_H-M   'P 1'
#
loop_
_entity.id
_entity.type
_entity.pdbx_description
1 polymer ?
#
loop_
_entity_poly.entity_id
_entity_poly.type
_entity_poly.pdbx_seq_one_letter_code
_entity_poly.pdbx_strand_id
1 'polypeptide(L)'
;MAQVPKEVWAAILGAVIAAAISGFTTWRANANARRMLGMQLEDAAKQSEAKRRMDLRRDVFLPALQEAAKASHVLGEMTGAETDSAKANEQMKAVTAALAGIHAVGSAETVTATFHLAQFVGEIFAELAIRRAESVAKFMLVTQLALLIDKELANGNALTEMMKACNLQGGNAVQFARVMQQWEGHQKLLATMIEDRDKATLRYRQSIARSIEYLAKNLSKLTELQSGAILAMRRELDLSIDEEVVKRIASEAAAHGANSLDKLTRFLQRNDLDSPSGQPSASVSAGQG
;
A
#
# COMPACT_ATOMS: atom_id res chain seq x y z
N MET A 1 24.80 2.65 -106.20
CA MET A 1 24.77 2.59 -104.71
C MET A 1 23.37 2.16 -104.32
N ALA A 2 23.21 0.97 -103.72
CA ALA A 2 21.88 0.43 -103.40
C ALA A 2 21.20 1.31 -102.36
N GLN A 3 20.09 1.96 -102.73
CA GLN A 3 19.25 2.69 -101.79
C GLN A 3 18.58 1.68 -100.87
N VAL A 4 18.94 1.72 -99.59
CA VAL A 4 18.31 0.91 -98.55
C VAL A 4 16.80 1.18 -98.58
N PRO A 5 15.94 0.15 -98.57
CA PRO A 5 14.49 0.32 -98.63
C PRO A 5 14.01 1.19 -97.46
N LYS A 6 13.07 2.11 -97.73
CA LYS A 6 12.55 3.05 -96.73
C LYS A 6 11.92 2.32 -95.53
N GLU A 7 11.46 1.10 -95.75
CA GLU A 7 10.89 0.20 -94.77
C GLU A 7 11.92 -0.21 -93.69
N VAL A 8 13.19 -0.39 -94.07
CA VAL A 8 14.27 -0.75 -93.13
C VAL A 8 14.62 0.43 -92.22
N TRP A 9 14.66 1.65 -92.77
CA TRP A 9 14.86 2.86 -91.98
C TRP A 9 13.69 3.14 -91.03
N ALA A 10 12.46 2.89 -91.48
CA ALA A 10 11.27 3.00 -90.63
C ALA A 10 11.27 1.97 -89.49
N ALA A 11 11.70 0.73 -89.75
CA ALA A 11 11.83 -0.31 -88.72
C ALA A 11 12.91 0.02 -87.67
N ILE A 12 14.06 0.56 -88.09
CA ILE A 12 15.13 0.99 -87.19
C ILE A 12 14.69 2.18 -86.33
N LEU A 13 14.07 3.20 -86.94
CA LEU A 13 13.52 4.34 -86.19
C LEU A 13 12.42 3.90 -85.22
N GLY A 14 11.53 3.00 -85.65
CA GLY A 14 10.49 2.42 -84.80
C GLY A 14 11.06 1.67 -83.60
N ALA A 15 12.11 0.86 -83.80
CA ALA A 15 12.78 0.12 -82.74
C ALA A 15 13.51 1.04 -81.75
N VAL A 16 14.18 2.09 -82.22
CA VAL A 16 14.87 3.08 -81.37
C VAL A 16 13.88 3.89 -80.53
N ILE A 17 12.77 4.33 -81.14
CA ILE A 17 11.72 5.06 -80.42
C ILE A 17 11.05 4.13 -79.40
N ALA A 18 10.73 2.88 -79.76
CA ALA A 18 10.15 1.91 -78.84
C ALA A 18 11.10 1.59 -77.66
N ALA A 19 12.39 1.43 -77.91
CA ALA A 19 13.40 1.21 -76.86
C ALA A 19 13.57 2.44 -75.95
N ALA A 20 13.53 3.66 -76.51
CA ALA A 20 13.61 4.90 -75.73
C ALA A 20 12.37 5.10 -74.84
N ILE A 21 11.17 4.83 -75.37
CA ILE A 21 9.91 4.89 -74.62
C ILE A 21 9.89 3.81 -73.52
N SER A 22 10.30 2.58 -73.84
CA SER A 22 10.39 1.49 -72.87
C SER A 22 11.41 1.80 -71.77
N GLY A 23 12.61 2.26 -72.12
CA GLY A 23 13.64 2.64 -71.15
C GLY A 23 13.19 3.79 -70.24
N PHE A 24 12.53 4.82 -70.79
CA PHE A 24 12.02 5.95 -70.02
C PHE A 24 10.88 5.54 -69.07
N THR A 25 9.95 4.71 -69.53
CA THR A 25 8.83 4.22 -68.70
C THR A 25 9.33 3.29 -67.60
N THR A 26 10.26 2.38 -67.88
CA THR A 26 10.88 1.51 -66.87
C THR A 26 11.71 2.32 -65.86
N TRP A 27 12.49 3.31 -66.31
CA TRP A 27 13.24 4.19 -65.40
C TRP A 27 12.32 4.98 -64.47
N ARG A 28 11.25 5.57 -65.01
CA ARG A 28 10.27 6.31 -64.21
C ARG A 28 9.50 5.39 -63.24
N ALA A 29 9.15 4.18 -63.67
CA ALA A 29 8.52 3.17 -62.81
C ALA A 29 9.46 2.73 -61.68
N ASN A 30 10.74 2.47 -61.96
CA ASN A 30 11.73 2.11 -60.93
C ASN A 30 12.03 3.27 -59.96
N ALA A 31 12.10 4.50 -60.46
CA ALA A 31 12.30 5.68 -59.62
C ALA A 31 11.10 5.89 -58.67
N ASN A 32 9.88 5.67 -59.15
CA ASN A 32 8.68 5.74 -58.32
C ASN A 32 8.61 4.59 -57.30
N ALA A 33 8.94 3.36 -57.71
CA ALA A 33 8.99 2.20 -56.82
C ALA A 33 10.00 2.40 -55.68
N ARG A 34 11.19 2.95 -55.95
CA ARG A 34 12.20 3.28 -54.93
C ARG A 34 11.69 4.33 -53.94
N ARG A 35 10.99 5.36 -54.41
CA ARG A 35 10.38 6.37 -53.53
C ARG A 35 9.30 5.77 -52.64
N MET A 36 8.45 4.92 -53.19
CA MET A 36 7.38 4.26 -52.44
C MET A 36 7.94 3.29 -51.38
N LEU A 37 8.97 2.52 -51.72
CA LEU A 37 9.69 1.67 -50.76
C LEU A 37 10.34 2.50 -49.64
N GLY A 38 10.94 3.64 -49.97
CA GLY A 38 11.50 4.57 -48.98
C GLY A 38 10.44 5.06 -47.98
N MET A 39 9.29 5.51 -48.48
CA MET A 39 8.16 5.93 -47.63
C MET A 39 7.65 4.78 -46.76
N GLN A 40 7.49 3.58 -47.32
CA GLN A 40 7.06 2.41 -46.55
C GLN A 40 8.03 2.02 -45.44
N LEU A 41 9.34 2.10 -45.70
CA LEU A 41 10.36 1.83 -44.68
C LEU A 41 10.36 2.89 -43.58
N GLU A 42 10.17 4.16 -43.94
CA GLU A 42 10.06 5.25 -42.97
C GLU A 42 8.82 5.11 -42.08
N ASP A 43 7.67 4.78 -42.69
CA ASP A 43 6.42 4.53 -41.96
C ASP A 43 6.55 3.28 -41.07
N ALA A 44 7.17 2.20 -41.57
CA ALA A 44 7.44 1.01 -40.78
C ALA A 44 8.38 1.29 -39.60
N ALA A 45 9.41 2.12 -39.78
CA ALA A 45 10.31 2.54 -38.72
C ALA A 45 9.57 3.35 -37.65
N LYS A 46 8.76 4.34 -38.06
CA LYS A 46 7.92 5.13 -37.15
C LYS A 46 6.93 4.26 -36.36
N GLN A 47 6.26 3.32 -37.03
CA GLN A 47 5.35 2.38 -36.39
C GLN A 47 6.08 1.46 -35.40
N SER A 48 7.28 0.99 -35.75
CA SER A 48 8.11 0.17 -34.87
C SER A 48 8.55 0.94 -33.62
N GLU A 49 9.00 2.18 -33.76
CA GLU A 49 9.37 3.03 -32.63
C GLU A 49 8.18 3.38 -31.73
N ALA A 50 7.02 3.67 -32.33
CA ALA A 50 5.80 3.93 -31.59
C ALA A 50 5.37 2.70 -30.77
N LYS A 51 5.42 1.51 -31.40
CA LYS A 51 5.14 0.24 -30.72
C LYS A 51 6.11 -0.02 -29.58
N ARG A 52 7.42 0.12 -29.80
CA ARG A 52 8.44 -0.07 -28.76
C ARG A 52 8.27 0.89 -27.59
N ARG A 53 7.91 2.16 -27.85
CA ARG A 53 7.60 3.14 -26.81
C ARG A 53 6.36 2.74 -26.00
N MET A 54 5.31 2.28 -26.67
CA MET A 54 4.09 1.81 -26.01
C MET A 54 4.34 0.56 -25.16
N ASP A 55 5.11 -0.40 -25.67
CA ASP A 55 5.49 -1.60 -24.92
C ASP A 55 6.28 -1.22 -23.66
N LEU A 56 7.28 -0.32 -23.79
CA LEU A 56 8.05 0.17 -22.65
C LEU A 56 7.17 0.89 -21.61
N ARG A 57 6.23 1.73 -22.05
CA ARG A 57 5.28 2.41 -21.15
C ARG A 57 4.38 1.41 -20.42
N ARG A 58 3.86 0.40 -21.12
CA ARG A 58 3.03 -0.63 -20.52
C ARG A 58 3.81 -1.40 -19.44
N ASP A 59 5.04 -1.77 -19.75
CA ASP A 59 5.90 -2.56 -18.86
C ASP A 59 6.31 -1.77 -17.60
N VAL A 60 6.33 -0.43 -17.66
CA VAL A 60 6.59 0.44 -16.50
C VAL A 60 5.31 0.82 -15.75
N PHE A 61 4.25 1.21 -16.45
CA PHE A 61 3.05 1.77 -15.81
C PHE A 61 2.17 0.71 -15.16
N LEU A 62 2.04 -0.49 -15.72
CA LEU A 62 1.21 -1.53 -15.11
C LEU A 62 1.71 -1.96 -13.72
N PRO A 63 3.01 -2.26 -13.52
CA PRO A 63 3.53 -2.50 -12.18
C PRO A 63 3.38 -1.29 -11.27
N ALA A 64 3.62 -0.08 -11.78
CA ALA A 64 3.49 1.13 -10.96
C ALA A 64 2.06 1.39 -10.48
N LEU A 65 1.05 1.10 -11.30
CA LEU A 65 -0.36 1.15 -10.89
C LEU A 65 -0.67 0.15 -9.78
N GLN A 66 -0.15 -1.07 -9.89
CA GLN A 66 -0.33 -2.11 -8.87
C GLN A 66 0.32 -1.71 -7.54
N GLU A 67 1.55 -1.20 -7.58
CA GLU A 67 2.25 -0.75 -6.37
C GLU A 67 1.60 0.51 -5.79
N ALA A 68 1.17 1.46 -6.61
CA ALA A 68 0.42 2.64 -6.14
C ALA A 68 -0.88 2.24 -5.41
N ALA A 69 -1.57 1.18 -5.87
CA ALA A 69 -2.74 0.65 -5.16
C ALA A 69 -2.39 0.03 -3.80
N LYS A 70 -1.20 -0.56 -3.66
CA LYS A 70 -0.72 -1.12 -2.38
C LYS A 70 -0.31 -0.04 -1.38
N ALA A 71 -0.03 1.20 -1.82
CA ALA A 71 0.36 2.29 -0.93
C ALA A 71 -0.63 2.47 0.23
N SER A 72 -1.93 2.53 -0.06
CA SER A 72 -2.98 2.68 0.96
C SER A 72 -3.02 1.51 1.96
N HIS A 73 -2.68 0.30 1.50
CA HIS A 73 -2.60 -0.87 2.39
C HIS A 73 -1.42 -0.76 3.35
N VAL A 74 -0.23 -0.39 2.86
CA VAL A 74 0.96 -0.17 3.69
C VAL A 74 0.71 0.92 4.73
N LEU A 75 0.08 2.03 4.32
CA LEU A 75 -0.30 3.11 5.24
C LEU A 75 -1.29 2.61 6.31
N GLY A 76 -2.23 1.75 5.96
CA GLY A 76 -3.14 1.10 6.91
C GLY A 76 -2.41 0.21 7.92
N GLU A 77 -1.49 -0.65 7.45
CA GLU A 77 -0.67 -1.53 8.31
C GLU A 77 0.17 -0.71 9.31
N MET A 78 0.62 0.49 8.93
CA MET A 78 1.42 1.37 9.81
C MET A 78 0.64 1.96 11.00
N THR A 79 -0.68 1.83 11.06
CA THR A 79 -1.47 2.29 12.20
C THR A 79 -1.37 1.37 13.42
N GLY A 80 -0.96 0.11 13.23
CA GLY A 80 -0.80 -0.90 14.28
C GLY A 80 0.64 -1.00 14.82
N ALA A 81 0.78 -1.29 16.12
CA ALA A 81 2.10 -1.53 16.72
C ALA A 81 2.69 -2.90 16.37
N GLU A 82 1.84 -3.90 16.09
CA GLU A 82 2.24 -5.29 15.84
C GLU A 82 2.83 -5.52 14.44
N THR A 83 2.60 -4.59 13.52
CA THR A 83 3.12 -4.66 12.15
C THR A 83 4.65 -4.73 12.15
N ASP A 84 5.23 -5.58 11.30
CA ASP A 84 6.68 -5.60 11.11
C ASP A 84 7.16 -4.36 10.35
N SER A 85 7.98 -3.54 11.02
CA SER A 85 8.54 -2.30 10.45
C SER A 85 9.43 -2.58 9.23
N ALA A 86 10.15 -3.71 9.20
CA ALA A 86 11.02 -4.05 8.09
C ALA A 86 10.20 -4.34 6.83
N LYS A 87 9.14 -5.16 6.98
CA LYS A 87 8.17 -5.45 5.92
C LYS A 87 7.50 -4.19 5.38
N ALA A 88 7.00 -3.32 6.26
CA ALA A 88 6.35 -2.07 5.84
C ALA A 88 7.30 -1.14 5.07
N ASN A 89 8.55 -1.03 5.53
CA ASN A 89 9.59 -0.25 4.83
C ASN A 89 9.93 -0.86 3.46
N GLU A 90 9.99 -2.19 3.34
CA GLU A 90 10.25 -2.87 2.08
C GLU A 90 9.11 -2.63 1.07
N GLN A 91 7.85 -2.76 1.51
CA GLN A 91 6.70 -2.47 0.68
C GLN A 91 6.70 -0.99 0.24
N MET A 92 6.98 -0.06 1.15
CA MET A 92 7.04 1.36 0.80
C MET A 92 8.18 1.67 -0.20
N LYS A 93 9.34 1.01 -0.07
CA LYS A 93 10.42 1.10 -1.06
C LYS A 93 9.97 0.61 -2.44
N ALA A 94 9.21 -0.49 -2.50
CA ALA A 94 8.67 -0.99 -3.77
C ALA A 94 7.70 0.01 -4.42
N VAL A 95 6.82 0.64 -3.63
CA VAL A 95 5.94 1.72 -4.09
C VAL A 95 6.74 2.89 -4.66
N THR A 96 7.71 3.40 -3.91
CA THR A 96 8.54 4.54 -4.35
C THR A 96 9.34 4.20 -5.61
N ALA A 97 9.94 3.00 -5.67
CA ALA A 97 10.72 2.57 -6.83
C ALA A 97 9.85 2.45 -8.09
N ALA A 98 8.64 1.89 -7.96
CA ALA A 98 7.73 1.74 -9.08
C ALA A 98 7.24 3.10 -9.62
N LEU A 99 6.90 4.04 -8.73
CA LEU A 99 6.54 5.40 -9.11
C LEU A 99 7.72 6.15 -9.74
N ALA A 100 8.94 5.99 -9.22
CA ALA A 100 10.14 6.59 -9.80
C ALA A 100 10.44 6.07 -11.21
N GLY A 101 10.11 4.81 -11.52
CA GLY A 101 10.24 4.25 -12.87
C GLY A 101 9.45 5.01 -13.93
N ILE A 102 8.29 5.57 -13.55
CA ILE A 102 7.45 6.39 -14.44
C ILE A 102 8.20 7.63 -14.91
N HIS A 103 9.06 8.21 -14.06
CA HIS A 103 9.80 9.44 -14.36
C HIS A 103 10.73 9.30 -15.59
N ALA A 104 11.12 8.08 -15.94
CA ALA A 104 11.99 7.84 -17.10
C ALA A 104 11.24 7.81 -18.45
N VAL A 105 9.94 7.51 -18.45
CA VAL A 105 9.19 7.19 -19.69
C VAL A 105 7.88 7.97 -19.86
N GLY A 106 7.38 8.60 -18.79
CA GLY A 106 6.17 9.41 -18.79
C GLY A 106 6.38 10.83 -19.34
N SER A 107 5.32 11.43 -19.85
CA SER A 107 5.27 12.87 -20.13
C SER A 107 5.34 13.69 -18.85
N ALA A 108 5.63 14.98 -19.01
CA ALA A 108 5.68 15.94 -17.90
C ALA A 108 4.42 15.93 -17.03
N GLU A 109 3.22 15.77 -17.62
CA GLU A 109 1.96 15.70 -16.86
C GLU A 109 1.92 14.45 -15.97
N THR A 110 2.21 13.28 -16.53
CA THR A 110 2.22 12.00 -15.79
C THR A 110 3.28 11.98 -14.71
N VAL A 111 4.48 12.49 -15.01
CA VAL A 111 5.57 12.63 -14.03
C VAL A 111 5.15 13.55 -12.90
N THR A 112 4.53 14.68 -13.19
CA THR A 112 4.07 15.63 -12.16
C THR A 112 3.01 14.99 -11.25
N ALA A 113 2.01 14.33 -11.83
CA ALA A 113 0.95 13.67 -11.06
C ALA A 113 1.50 12.56 -10.15
N THR A 114 2.41 11.74 -10.67
CA THR A 114 3.01 10.62 -9.92
C THR A 114 4.02 11.09 -8.88
N PHE A 115 4.74 12.18 -9.14
CA PHE A 115 5.61 12.83 -8.17
C PHE A 115 4.82 13.37 -6.97
N HIS A 116 3.71 14.08 -7.21
CA HIS A 116 2.85 14.57 -6.13
C HIS A 116 2.25 13.44 -5.30
N LEU A 117 1.83 12.34 -5.95
CA LEU A 117 1.38 11.14 -5.24
C LEU A 117 2.51 10.55 -4.37
N ALA A 118 3.69 10.33 -4.95
CA ALA A 118 4.83 9.75 -4.24
C ALA A 118 5.24 10.59 -3.02
N GLN A 119 5.29 11.91 -3.19
CA GLN A 119 5.59 12.86 -2.13
C GLN A 119 4.56 12.75 -1.00
N PHE A 120 3.27 12.83 -1.33
CA PHE A 120 2.20 12.80 -0.33
C PHE A 120 2.13 11.46 0.42
N VAL A 121 2.31 10.33 -0.28
CA VAL A 121 2.41 9.01 0.36
C VAL A 121 3.61 8.97 1.31
N GLY A 122 4.77 9.49 0.88
CA GLY A 122 5.96 9.58 1.73
C GLY A 122 5.74 10.42 2.99
N GLU A 123 5.04 11.55 2.87
CA GLU A 123 4.68 12.41 4.00
C GLU A 123 3.78 11.67 5.01
N ILE A 124 2.71 11.01 4.54
CA ILE A 124 1.83 10.23 5.42
C ILE A 124 2.60 9.08 6.07
N PHE A 125 3.43 8.36 5.30
CA PHE A 125 4.21 7.23 5.80
C PHE A 125 5.17 7.67 6.92
N ALA A 126 5.88 8.78 6.75
CA ALA A 126 6.80 9.32 7.74
C ALA A 126 6.06 9.73 9.03
N GLU A 127 4.93 10.43 8.91
CA GLU A 127 4.13 10.84 10.06
C GLU A 127 3.52 9.64 10.80
N LEU A 128 3.04 8.63 10.06
CA LEU A 128 2.56 7.37 10.66
C LEU A 128 3.70 6.59 11.33
N ALA A 129 4.92 6.62 10.80
CA ALA A 129 6.07 5.98 11.44
C ALA A 129 6.39 6.62 12.80
N ILE A 130 6.32 7.95 12.92
CA ILE A 130 6.49 8.67 14.19
C ILE A 130 5.40 8.26 15.19
N ARG A 131 4.14 8.28 14.77
CA ARG A 131 2.99 7.90 15.62
C ARG A 131 3.06 6.43 16.03
N ARG A 132 3.52 5.57 15.14
CA ARG A 132 3.71 4.15 15.41
C ARG A 132 4.78 3.91 16.48
N ALA A 133 5.88 4.67 16.48
CA ALA A 133 6.89 4.57 17.53
C ALA A 133 6.28 4.81 18.93
N GLU A 134 5.37 5.79 19.06
CA GLU A 134 4.62 6.03 20.31
C GLU A 134 3.74 4.82 20.67
N SER A 135 3.01 4.27 19.71
CA SER A 135 2.14 3.10 19.92
C SER A 135 2.93 1.85 20.32
N VAL A 136 4.10 1.61 19.71
CA VAL A 136 4.99 0.48 20.06
C VAL A 136 5.47 0.60 21.50
N ALA A 137 5.94 1.79 21.92
CA ALA A 137 6.39 1.99 23.30
C ALA A 137 5.28 1.70 24.33
N LYS A 138 4.05 2.13 24.04
CA LYS A 138 2.88 1.86 24.90
C LYS A 138 2.47 0.39 24.88
N PHE A 139 2.50 -0.25 23.73
CA PHE A 139 2.24 -1.68 23.60
C PHE A 139 3.22 -2.50 24.44
N MET A 140 4.52 -2.18 24.36
CA MET A 140 5.54 -2.84 25.17
C MET A 140 5.27 -2.74 26.68
N LEU A 141 4.82 -1.57 27.16
CA LEU A 141 4.44 -1.40 28.57
C LEU A 141 3.26 -2.30 28.96
N VAL A 142 2.24 -2.40 28.11
CA VAL A 142 1.10 -3.30 28.33
C VAL A 142 1.57 -4.75 28.42
N THR A 143 2.43 -5.18 27.49
CA THR A 143 3.00 -6.54 27.49
C THR A 143 3.83 -6.82 28.74
N GLN A 144 4.66 -5.87 29.17
CA GLN A 144 5.47 -6.01 30.39
C GLN A 144 4.60 -6.14 31.65
N LEU A 145 3.56 -5.31 31.78
CA LEU A 145 2.63 -5.39 32.90
C LEU A 145 1.85 -6.71 32.90
N ALA A 146 1.44 -7.20 31.72
CA ALA A 146 0.80 -8.51 31.61
C ALA A 146 1.71 -9.65 32.10
N LEU A 147 2.99 -9.66 31.69
CA LEU A 147 3.96 -10.66 32.15
C LEU A 147 4.21 -10.61 33.67
N LEU A 148 4.23 -9.40 34.26
CA LEU A 148 4.35 -9.24 35.71
C LEU A 148 3.11 -9.76 36.44
N ILE A 149 1.91 -9.47 35.93
CA ILE A 149 0.65 -9.98 36.47
C ILE A 149 0.63 -11.52 36.42
N ASP A 150 1.02 -12.14 35.32
CA ASP A 150 1.06 -13.60 35.19
C ASP A 150 2.01 -14.23 36.23
N LYS A 151 3.16 -13.61 36.45
CA LYS A 151 4.10 -14.03 37.49
C LYS A 151 3.51 -13.88 38.89
N GLU A 152 2.84 -12.76 39.17
CA GLU A 152 2.21 -12.54 40.47
C GLU A 152 1.04 -13.51 40.69
N LEU A 153 0.22 -13.81 39.68
CA LEU A 153 -0.82 -14.84 39.79
C LEU A 153 -0.23 -16.21 40.20
N ALA A 154 0.94 -16.59 39.68
CA ALA A 154 1.63 -17.81 40.12
C ALA A 154 2.10 -17.74 41.59
N ASN A 155 2.61 -16.58 42.03
CA ASN A 155 2.97 -16.36 43.44
C ASN A 155 1.74 -16.46 44.35
N GLY A 156 0.60 -15.91 43.92
CA GLY A 156 -0.66 -16.01 44.61
C GLY A 156 -1.09 -17.48 44.79
N ASN A 157 -1.04 -18.27 43.72
CA ASN A 157 -1.36 -19.70 43.82
C ASN A 157 -0.47 -20.41 44.85
N ALA A 158 0.83 -20.09 44.91
CA ALA A 158 1.72 -20.64 45.92
C ALA A 158 1.33 -20.25 47.35
N LEU A 159 0.96 -18.99 47.60
CA LEU A 159 0.45 -18.54 48.91
C LEU A 159 -0.86 -19.25 49.30
N THR A 160 -1.75 -19.47 48.34
CA THR A 160 -2.99 -20.24 48.56
C THR A 160 -2.69 -21.68 48.98
N GLU A 161 -1.73 -22.34 48.33
CA GLU A 161 -1.31 -23.68 48.71
C GLU A 161 -0.65 -23.71 50.11
N MET A 162 0.13 -22.68 50.47
CA MET A 162 0.68 -22.54 51.82
C MET A 162 -0.43 -22.40 52.88
N MET A 163 -1.49 -21.63 52.60
CA MET A 163 -2.64 -21.51 53.48
C MET A 163 -3.35 -22.86 53.68
N LYS A 164 -3.57 -23.62 52.59
CA LYS A 164 -4.15 -24.96 52.65
C LYS A 164 -3.29 -25.90 53.49
N ALA A 165 -1.97 -25.90 53.28
CA ALA A 165 -1.05 -26.73 54.04
C ALA A 165 -1.07 -26.38 55.55
N CYS A 166 -1.10 -25.09 55.91
CA CYS A 166 -1.22 -24.66 57.30
C CYS A 166 -2.51 -25.19 57.95
N ASN A 167 -3.63 -25.18 57.22
CA ASN A 167 -4.91 -25.67 57.73
C ASN A 167 -4.92 -27.21 57.90
N LEU A 168 -4.36 -27.96 56.95
CA LEU A 168 -4.37 -29.43 56.98
C LEU A 168 -3.39 -30.02 57.99
N GLN A 169 -2.25 -29.37 58.23
CA GLN A 169 -1.18 -29.89 59.10
C GLN A 169 -1.36 -29.49 60.58
N GLY A 170 -2.42 -28.75 60.93
CA GLY A 170 -2.60 -28.20 62.28
C GLY A 170 -1.55 -27.13 62.62
N GLY A 171 -1.20 -26.29 61.63
CA GLY A 171 -0.18 -25.26 61.78
C GLY A 171 -0.47 -24.26 62.91
N ASN A 172 0.60 -23.68 63.47
CA ASN A 172 0.50 -22.65 64.51
C ASN A 172 -0.25 -21.41 63.96
N ALA A 173 -1.20 -20.88 64.73
CA ALA A 173 -1.97 -19.67 64.40
C ALA A 173 -1.08 -18.48 63.95
N VAL A 174 0.11 -18.34 64.51
CA VAL A 174 1.08 -17.30 64.14
C VAL A 174 1.58 -17.47 62.70
N GLN A 175 1.82 -18.71 62.27
CA GLN A 175 2.25 -19.02 60.90
C GLN A 175 1.13 -18.75 59.90
N PHE A 176 -0.10 -19.17 60.22
CA PHE A 176 -1.27 -18.90 59.39
C PHE A 176 -1.51 -17.40 59.24
N ALA A 177 -1.47 -16.64 60.33
CA ALA A 177 -1.63 -15.18 60.31
C ALA A 177 -0.59 -14.49 59.41
N ARG A 178 0.67 -14.95 59.43
CA ARG A 178 1.72 -14.42 58.56
C ARG A 178 1.44 -14.67 57.08
N VAL A 179 1.06 -15.89 56.70
CA VAL A 179 0.73 -16.23 55.31
C VAL A 179 -0.50 -15.45 54.85
N MET A 180 -1.52 -15.31 55.70
CA MET A 180 -2.70 -14.51 55.41
C MET A 180 -2.36 -13.04 55.17
N GLN A 181 -1.50 -12.45 56.01
CA GLN A 181 -1.05 -11.06 55.80
C GLN A 181 -0.28 -10.90 54.48
N GLN A 182 0.57 -11.87 54.11
CA GLN A 182 1.27 -11.87 52.82
C GLN A 182 0.29 -11.98 51.64
N TRP A 183 -0.72 -12.86 51.76
CA TRP A 183 -1.79 -13.01 50.78
C TRP A 183 -2.57 -11.72 50.59
N GLU A 184 -2.99 -11.06 51.66
CA GLU A 184 -3.71 -9.77 51.59
C GLU A 184 -2.86 -8.67 50.93
N GLY A 185 -1.58 -8.59 51.28
CA GLY A 185 -0.65 -7.66 50.64
C GLY A 185 -0.50 -7.93 49.14
N HIS A 186 -0.38 -9.21 48.78
CA HIS A 186 -0.29 -9.66 47.39
C HIS A 186 -1.55 -9.34 46.59
N GLN A 187 -2.74 -9.55 47.15
CA GLN A 187 -4.01 -9.20 46.50
C GLN A 187 -4.11 -7.70 46.19
N LYS A 188 -3.68 -6.84 47.11
CA LYS A 188 -3.63 -5.39 46.88
C LYS A 188 -2.66 -5.02 45.77
N LEU A 189 -1.45 -5.60 45.78
CA LEU A 189 -0.46 -5.38 44.74
C LEU A 189 -0.98 -5.80 43.36
N LEU A 190 -1.60 -6.98 43.27
CA LEU A 190 -2.17 -7.50 42.03
C LEU A 190 -3.28 -6.59 41.50
N ALA A 191 -4.15 -6.08 42.37
CA ALA A 191 -5.18 -5.13 42.00
C ALA A 191 -4.59 -3.83 41.40
N THR A 192 -3.53 -3.29 42.00
CA THR A 192 -2.82 -2.12 41.46
C THR A 192 -2.18 -2.42 40.10
N MET A 193 -1.54 -3.57 39.94
CA MET A 193 -0.93 -3.94 38.65
C MET A 193 -1.96 -4.08 37.52
N ILE A 194 -3.12 -4.68 37.83
CA ILE A 194 -4.26 -4.79 36.89
C ILE A 194 -4.73 -3.38 36.50
N GLU A 195 -4.94 -2.50 37.46
CA GLU A 195 -5.36 -1.11 37.20
C GLU A 195 -4.35 -0.37 36.32
N ASP A 196 -3.05 -0.50 36.59
CA ASP A 196 -1.98 0.12 35.81
C ASP A 196 -1.92 -0.43 34.38
N ARG A 197 -2.08 -1.75 34.21
CA ARG A 197 -2.18 -2.38 32.88
C ARG A 197 -3.38 -1.85 32.10
N ASP A 198 -4.52 -1.70 32.76
CA ASP A 198 -5.75 -1.23 32.10
C ASP A 198 -5.59 0.24 31.65
N LYS A 199 -5.00 1.09 32.51
CA LYS A 199 -4.61 2.46 32.13
C LYS A 199 -3.61 2.50 30.97
N ALA A 200 -2.61 1.61 30.97
CA ALA A 200 -1.63 1.52 29.88
C ALA A 200 -2.28 1.06 28.57
N THR A 201 -3.19 0.08 28.65
CA THR A 201 -3.96 -0.46 27.52
C THR A 201 -4.82 0.63 26.90
N LEU A 202 -5.43 1.46 27.73
CA LEU A 202 -6.18 2.61 27.24
C LEU A 202 -5.28 3.59 26.46
N ARG A 203 -4.16 4.01 27.05
CA ARG A 203 -3.23 4.94 26.39
C ARG A 203 -2.72 4.40 25.05
N TYR A 204 -2.55 3.08 24.95
CA TYR A 204 -2.20 2.39 23.70
C TYR A 204 -3.34 2.45 22.67
N ARG A 205 -4.58 2.13 23.05
CA ARG A 205 -5.75 2.25 22.17
C ARG A 205 -5.93 3.69 21.65
N GLN A 206 -5.72 4.68 22.52
CA GLN A 206 -5.77 6.09 22.16
C GLN A 206 -4.68 6.52 21.18
N SER A 207 -3.48 5.90 21.19
CA SER A 207 -2.46 6.19 20.18
C SER A 207 -2.77 5.55 18.83
N ILE A 208 -3.36 4.34 18.82
CA ILE A 208 -3.86 3.72 17.58
C ILE A 208 -4.97 4.59 16.99
N ALA A 209 -5.96 4.99 17.79
CA ALA A 209 -7.07 5.83 17.34
C ALA A 209 -6.58 7.14 16.69
N ARG A 210 -5.57 7.80 17.28
CA ARG A 210 -4.96 9.02 16.70
C ARG A 210 -4.24 8.76 15.38
N SER A 211 -3.71 7.55 15.16
CA SER A 211 -3.06 7.17 13.90
C SER A 211 -4.10 6.90 12.80
N ILE A 212 -5.18 6.19 13.15
CA ILE A 212 -6.32 5.95 12.26
C ILE A 212 -7.01 7.26 11.88
N GLU A 213 -7.23 8.16 12.83
CA GLU A 213 -7.82 9.47 12.59
C GLU A 213 -6.97 10.30 11.62
N TYR A 214 -5.64 10.27 11.80
CA TYR A 214 -4.72 10.95 10.89
C TYR A 214 -4.82 10.38 9.47
N LEU A 215 -4.84 9.06 9.30
CA LEU A 215 -5.01 8.44 7.99
C LEU A 215 -6.38 8.79 7.38
N ALA A 216 -7.44 8.76 8.17
CA ALA A 216 -8.80 9.11 7.73
C ALA A 216 -8.88 10.54 7.19
N LYS A 217 -8.25 11.51 7.86
CA LYS A 217 -8.19 12.91 7.43
C LYS A 217 -7.47 13.09 6.09
N ASN A 218 -6.50 12.23 5.79
CA ASN A 218 -5.70 12.32 4.56
C ASN A 218 -6.21 11.42 3.43
N LEU A 219 -7.17 10.52 3.69
CA LEU A 219 -7.64 9.54 2.71
C LEU A 219 -8.25 10.18 1.46
N SER A 220 -9.00 11.28 1.62
CA SER A 220 -9.58 12.03 0.50
C SER A 220 -8.50 12.54 -0.45
N LYS A 221 -7.48 13.22 0.10
CA LYS A 221 -6.39 13.76 -0.71
C LYS A 221 -5.53 12.66 -1.34
N LEU A 222 -5.29 11.57 -0.61
CA LEU A 222 -4.58 10.40 -1.14
C LEU A 222 -5.31 9.83 -2.36
N THR A 223 -6.62 9.67 -2.24
CA THR A 223 -7.47 9.11 -3.30
C THR A 223 -7.55 10.05 -4.51
N GLU A 224 -7.62 11.36 -4.28
CA GLU A 224 -7.56 12.38 -5.33
C GLU A 224 -6.24 12.27 -6.12
N LEU A 225 -5.09 12.27 -5.44
CA LEU A 225 -3.78 12.16 -6.09
C LEU A 225 -3.60 10.81 -6.80
N GLN A 226 -4.06 9.73 -6.19
CA GLN A 226 -3.99 8.40 -6.77
C GLN A 226 -4.82 8.29 -8.04
N SER A 227 -6.06 8.79 -8.03
CA SER A 227 -6.92 8.82 -9.22
C SER A 227 -6.34 9.72 -10.32
N GLY A 228 -5.77 10.88 -9.97
CA GLY A 228 -5.07 11.76 -10.91
C GLY A 228 -3.89 11.07 -11.59
N ALA A 229 -3.05 10.37 -10.81
CA ALA A 229 -1.92 9.61 -11.34
C ALA A 229 -2.38 8.46 -12.25
N ILE A 230 -3.43 7.73 -11.87
CA ILE A 230 -4.02 6.65 -12.68
C ILE A 230 -4.53 7.20 -14.02
N LEU A 231 -5.27 8.31 -14.01
CA LEU A 231 -5.80 8.92 -15.23
C LEU A 231 -4.67 9.37 -16.16
N ALA A 232 -3.64 10.03 -15.62
CA ALA A 232 -2.48 10.45 -16.41
C ALA A 232 -1.76 9.25 -17.06
N MET A 233 -1.51 8.18 -16.31
CA MET A 233 -0.92 6.95 -16.85
C MET A 233 -1.80 6.28 -17.92
N ARG A 234 -3.13 6.32 -17.76
CA ARG A 234 -4.06 5.76 -18.77
C ARG A 234 -4.05 6.53 -20.08
N ARG A 235 -3.96 7.86 -20.03
CA ARG A 235 -3.84 8.71 -21.24
C ARG A 235 -2.59 8.37 -22.04
N GLU A 236 -1.47 8.09 -21.37
CA GLU A 236 -0.22 7.69 -22.03
C GLU A 236 -0.28 6.32 -22.73
N LEU A 237 -1.21 5.47 -22.29
CA LEU A 237 -1.47 4.14 -22.87
C LEU A 237 -2.59 4.17 -23.90
N ASP A 238 -3.13 5.35 -24.23
CA ASP A 238 -4.27 5.53 -25.14
C ASP A 238 -5.53 4.77 -24.67
N LEU A 239 -5.69 4.64 -23.34
CA LEU A 239 -6.82 3.94 -22.71
C LEU A 239 -7.86 4.94 -22.20
N SER A 240 -8.73 5.41 -23.10
CA SER A 240 -9.80 6.36 -22.77
C SER A 240 -10.74 5.80 -21.69
N ILE A 241 -11.07 6.63 -20.72
CA ILE A 241 -12.11 6.38 -19.70
C ILE A 241 -12.78 7.72 -19.38
N ASP A 242 -14.04 7.67 -18.97
CA ASP A 242 -14.73 8.85 -18.46
C ASP A 242 -14.07 9.30 -17.14
N GLU A 243 -13.31 10.39 -17.22
CA GLU A 243 -12.54 10.92 -16.10
C GLU A 243 -13.42 11.40 -14.95
N GLU A 244 -14.58 11.97 -15.28
CA GLU A 244 -15.51 12.50 -14.29
C GLU A 244 -16.18 11.37 -13.52
N VAL A 245 -16.49 10.26 -14.21
CA VAL A 245 -16.96 9.03 -13.56
C VAL A 245 -15.90 8.47 -12.60
N VAL A 246 -14.63 8.40 -13.03
CA VAL A 246 -13.53 7.91 -12.17
C VAL A 246 -13.34 8.78 -10.94
N LYS A 247 -13.28 10.11 -11.11
CA LYS A 247 -13.12 11.06 -10.00
C LYS A 247 -14.29 10.98 -9.02
N ARG A 248 -15.53 10.83 -9.51
CA ARG A 248 -16.72 10.68 -8.67
C ARG A 248 -16.67 9.39 -7.85
N ILE A 249 -16.37 8.25 -8.48
CA ILE A 249 -16.25 6.96 -7.78
C ILE A 249 -15.14 7.04 -6.71
N ALA A 250 -14.01 7.65 -7.06
CA ALA A 250 -12.89 7.82 -6.16
C ALA A 250 -13.26 8.70 -4.94
N SER A 251 -13.97 9.80 -5.14
CA SER A 251 -14.39 10.68 -4.04
C SER A 251 -15.44 10.02 -3.13
N GLU A 252 -16.40 9.30 -3.70
CA GLU A 252 -17.39 8.52 -2.94
C GLU A 252 -16.74 7.43 -2.10
N ALA A 253 -15.79 6.68 -2.69
CA ALA A 253 -15.03 5.65 -1.99
C ALA A 253 -14.19 6.25 -0.86
N ALA A 254 -13.54 7.39 -1.08
CA ALA A 254 -12.75 8.08 -0.06
C ALA A 254 -13.64 8.58 1.09
N ALA A 255 -14.80 9.16 0.80
CA ALA A 255 -15.76 9.60 1.80
C ALA A 255 -16.29 8.42 2.63
N HIS A 256 -16.62 7.31 1.98
CA HIS A 256 -17.05 6.09 2.65
C HIS A 256 -15.95 5.49 3.54
N GLY A 257 -14.72 5.44 3.04
CA GLY A 257 -13.55 4.98 3.78
C GLY A 257 -13.28 5.86 5.01
N ALA A 258 -13.29 7.19 4.83
CA ALA A 258 -13.06 8.14 5.92
C ALA A 258 -14.14 8.02 7.01
N ASN A 259 -15.41 7.88 6.64
CA ASN A 259 -16.50 7.66 7.59
C ASN A 259 -16.34 6.33 8.35
N SER A 260 -15.90 5.27 7.67
CA SER A 260 -15.65 3.97 8.30
C SER A 260 -14.50 4.04 9.32
N LEU A 261 -13.41 4.75 8.98
CA LEU A 261 -12.28 4.97 9.89
C LEU A 261 -12.64 5.90 11.06
N ASP A 262 -13.48 6.92 10.85
CA ASP A 262 -14.01 7.78 11.91
C ASP A 262 -14.90 6.99 12.89
N LYS A 263 -15.79 6.12 12.39
CA LYS A 263 -16.57 5.20 13.24
C LYS A 263 -15.67 4.30 14.07
N LEU A 264 -14.63 3.71 13.46
CA LEU A 264 -13.65 2.88 14.17
C LEU A 264 -12.90 3.69 15.25
N THR A 265 -12.48 4.91 14.91
CA THR A 265 -11.82 5.83 15.85
C THR A 265 -12.71 6.11 17.07
N ARG A 266 -13.99 6.42 16.83
CA ARG A 266 -14.97 6.63 17.91
C ARG A 266 -15.22 5.37 18.73
N PHE A 267 -15.24 4.19 18.11
CA PHE A 267 -15.37 2.92 18.84
C PHE A 267 -14.18 2.69 19.78
N LEU A 268 -12.96 2.90 19.28
CA LEU A 268 -11.74 2.81 20.09
C LEU A 268 -11.69 3.83 21.24
N GLN A 269 -12.32 5.00 21.05
CA GLN A 269 -12.45 6.03 22.08
C GLN A 269 -13.64 5.84 23.02
N ARG A 270 -14.73 5.17 22.62
CA ARG A 270 -15.95 4.99 23.44
C ARG A 270 -15.92 3.77 24.34
N ASN A 271 -15.23 2.70 23.95
CA ASN A 271 -15.03 1.53 24.83
C ASN A 271 -14.21 1.84 26.10
N ASP A 272 -13.90 3.12 26.33
CA ASP A 272 -13.51 3.74 27.60
C ASP A 272 -14.58 3.72 28.68
N LEU A 273 -15.88 3.70 28.34
CA LEU A 273 -16.95 3.93 29.31
C LEU A 273 -17.64 2.66 29.84
N ASP A 274 -17.55 1.54 29.11
CA ASP A 274 -18.33 0.32 29.40
C ASP A 274 -17.47 -0.93 29.64
N SER A 275 -16.14 -0.84 29.75
CA SER A 275 -15.41 -1.99 30.32
C SER A 275 -15.80 -2.10 31.80
N PRO A 276 -16.47 -3.18 32.23
CA PRO A 276 -16.85 -3.34 33.62
C PRO A 276 -15.57 -3.64 34.42
N SER A 277 -14.81 -2.61 34.73
CA SER A 277 -13.82 -2.62 35.79
C SER A 277 -14.59 -2.81 37.11
N GLY A 278 -14.85 -4.05 37.50
CA GLY A 278 -15.32 -4.32 38.87
C GLY A 278 -16.32 -5.43 39.11
N GLN A 279 -16.56 -6.39 38.21
CA GLN A 279 -17.04 -7.68 38.68
C GLN A 279 -15.86 -8.65 38.74
N PRO A 280 -15.24 -8.85 39.92
CA PRO A 280 -14.40 -10.02 40.12
C PRO A 280 -15.26 -11.22 39.76
N SER A 281 -14.76 -12.09 38.89
CA SER A 281 -15.39 -13.35 38.55
C SER A 281 -15.58 -14.18 39.83
N ALA A 282 -16.71 -13.98 40.49
CA ALA A 282 -17.19 -14.80 41.59
C ALA A 282 -17.70 -16.11 41.00
N SER A 283 -16.78 -16.99 40.60
CA SER A 283 -17.09 -18.38 40.29
C SER A 283 -15.82 -19.23 40.21
N VAL A 284 -14.96 -19.16 41.24
CA VAL A 284 -14.28 -20.39 41.67
C VAL A 284 -15.26 -21.08 42.60
N SER A 285 -16.03 -21.99 42.02
CA SER A 285 -16.88 -22.91 42.77
C SER A 285 -16.01 -23.61 43.81
N ALA A 286 -16.35 -23.41 45.08
CA ALA A 286 -15.97 -24.34 46.13
C ALA A 286 -16.48 -25.72 45.72
N GLY A 287 -15.57 -26.57 45.23
CA GLY A 287 -15.82 -27.99 45.10
C GLY A 287 -16.07 -28.53 46.50
N GLN A 288 -17.32 -28.91 46.74
CA GLN A 288 -17.69 -29.80 47.83
C GLN A 288 -16.98 -31.14 47.61
N GLY A 289 -16.21 -31.56 48.61
CA GLY A 289 -15.55 -32.85 48.74
C GLY A 289 -14.97 -32.94 50.14
#